data_AF-A0A1B6M9M9-F1
#
_entry.id   AF-A0A1B6M9M9-F1
#
_cell.length_a   1.000
_cell.length_b   1.000
_cell.length_c   1.000
_cell.angle_alpha   90.00
_cell.angle_beta   90.00
_cell.angle_gamma   90.00
#
_symmetry.space_group_name_H-M   'P 1'
#
loop_
_entity.id
_entity.type
_entity.pdbx_description
1 polymer ?
#
loop_
_entity_poly.entity_id
_entity_poly.type
_entity_poly.pdbx_seq_one_letter_code
_entity_poly.pdbx_strand_id
1 'polypeptide(L)'
;KNTVKNTTDLVTKIKDIEIPNGSTLTSFDIKNLYTIVPIDETIEVLNKKLKEAKLLTEKQIKEIIELTKLIVKQNYFQFNGIFYQQNEGLAMGSPISSILSEIFLQDLEEKKILNNNKYCNNIIYWWRYVDNVICLYKGNTRQINIFENYLNSIHKSIEFTTEIETKNSINYLDLTITKQNNKHNFKIYKKPTQSDQIINNKSYHPGSQKMAAFNSMTHRLINIPMNKEDYLNETNTIKYIAHQ
;
A
#
# COMPACT_ATOMS: atom_id res chain seq x y z
N LYS A 1 -4.53 11.17 -4.03
CA LYS A 1 -5.31 10.85 -5.27
C LYS A 1 -5.01 9.45 -5.80
N ASN A 2 -3.77 8.99 -5.80
CA ASN A 2 -3.36 7.69 -6.37
C ASN A 2 -3.18 6.61 -5.31
N THR A 3 -4.16 6.48 -4.42
CA THR A 3 -4.15 5.51 -3.33
C THR A 3 -5.35 4.59 -3.39
N VAL A 4 -5.19 3.38 -2.87
CA VAL A 4 -6.24 2.38 -2.74
C VAL A 4 -6.52 2.09 -1.27
N LYS A 5 -7.80 1.92 -0.94
CA LYS A 5 -8.23 1.67 0.45
C LYS A 5 -8.11 0.20 0.88
N ASN A 6 -8.23 -0.70 -0.08
CA ASN A 6 -8.19 -2.15 0.10
C ASN A 6 -8.16 -2.81 -1.28
N THR A 7 -8.10 -4.14 -1.26
CA THR A 7 -8.10 -5.01 -2.43
C THR A 7 -9.28 -4.78 -3.36
N THR A 8 -10.51 -4.67 -2.83
CA THR A 8 -11.70 -4.45 -3.66
C THR A 8 -11.62 -3.11 -4.39
N ASP A 9 -11.16 -2.05 -3.73
CA ASP A 9 -10.96 -0.72 -4.32
C ASP A 9 -9.84 -0.71 -5.38
N LEU A 10 -8.83 -1.57 -5.23
CA LEU A 10 -7.84 -1.76 -6.29
C LEU A 10 -8.47 -2.42 -7.52
N VAL A 11 -9.15 -3.54 -7.33
CA VAL A 11 -9.78 -4.32 -8.41
C VAL A 11 -10.72 -3.43 -9.22
N THR A 12 -11.58 -2.64 -8.55
CA THR A 12 -12.52 -1.74 -9.25
C THR A 12 -11.80 -0.70 -10.12
N LYS A 13 -10.62 -0.23 -9.72
CA LYS A 13 -9.84 0.76 -10.47
C LYS A 13 -9.09 0.18 -11.66
N ILE A 14 -8.67 -1.08 -11.60
CA ILE A 14 -7.79 -1.66 -12.64
C ILE A 14 -8.47 -2.69 -13.55
N LYS A 15 -9.59 -3.31 -13.13
CA LYS A 15 -10.23 -4.41 -13.88
C LYS A 15 -10.63 -4.05 -15.32
N ASP A 16 -10.98 -2.80 -15.56
CA ASP A 16 -11.49 -2.31 -16.85
C ASP A 16 -10.39 -1.62 -17.69
N ILE A 17 -9.16 -1.54 -17.17
CA ILE A 17 -8.02 -0.94 -17.88
C ILE A 17 -7.50 -1.96 -18.89
N GLU A 18 -7.55 -1.61 -20.18
CA GLU A 18 -6.91 -2.41 -21.22
C GLU A 18 -5.39 -2.34 -21.06
N ILE A 19 -4.75 -3.50 -21.08
CA ILE A 19 -3.31 -3.66 -20.92
C ILE A 19 -2.63 -3.40 -22.27
N PRO A 20 -1.86 -2.31 -22.43
CA PRO A 20 -1.18 -2.02 -23.69
C PRO A 20 -0.07 -3.03 -23.98
N ASN A 21 0.19 -3.27 -25.26
CA ASN A 21 1.31 -4.10 -25.69
C ASN A 21 2.66 -3.54 -25.19
N GLY A 22 3.52 -4.44 -24.71
CA GLY A 22 4.83 -4.08 -24.15
C GLY A 22 4.77 -3.42 -22.77
N SER A 23 3.64 -3.54 -22.06
CA SER A 23 3.54 -3.16 -20.65
C SER A 23 3.84 -4.34 -19.72
N THR A 24 4.34 -4.04 -18.54
CA THR A 24 4.80 -4.98 -17.52
C THR A 24 4.21 -4.56 -16.17
N LEU A 25 3.59 -5.50 -15.45
CA LEU A 25 3.20 -5.27 -14.06
C LEU A 25 4.44 -5.29 -13.17
N THR A 26 4.48 -4.35 -12.25
CA THR A 26 5.55 -4.24 -11.27
C THR A 26 4.97 -3.74 -9.96
N SER A 27 5.45 -4.27 -8.84
CA SER A 27 5.19 -3.71 -7.53
C SER A 27 6.44 -3.00 -7.02
N PHE A 28 6.21 -1.93 -6.28
CA PHE A 28 7.26 -1.27 -5.50
C PHE A 28 6.88 -1.29 -4.03
N ASP A 29 7.86 -1.48 -3.15
CA ASP A 29 7.68 -1.42 -1.70
C ASP A 29 8.67 -0.42 -1.11
N ILE A 30 8.21 0.43 -0.20
CA ILE A 30 9.05 1.43 0.46
C ILE A 30 9.63 0.83 1.73
N LYS A 31 10.95 0.64 1.76
CA LYS A 31 11.65 0.06 2.89
C LYS A 31 11.47 0.89 4.16
N ASN A 32 10.98 0.24 5.22
CA ASN A 32 10.91 0.79 6.57
C ASN A 32 10.20 2.17 6.67
N LEU A 33 9.18 2.43 5.83
CA LEU A 33 8.53 3.74 5.64
C LEU A 33 8.46 4.59 6.92
N TYR A 34 7.84 4.10 7.99
CA TYR A 34 7.64 4.89 9.20
C TYR A 34 8.94 5.33 9.86
N THR A 35 10.04 4.59 9.77
CA THR A 35 11.30 4.97 10.40
C THR A 35 12.09 6.02 9.63
N ILE A 36 11.73 6.28 8.37
CA ILE A 36 12.53 7.10 7.44
C ILE A 36 11.80 8.34 6.91
N VAL A 37 10.50 8.51 7.21
CA VAL A 37 9.75 9.69 6.75
C VAL A 37 10.36 10.97 7.31
N PRO A 38 10.76 11.94 6.46
CA PRO A 38 11.40 13.17 6.90
C PRO A 38 10.38 14.08 7.60
N ILE A 39 10.58 14.31 8.89
CA ILE A 39 9.59 14.99 9.75
C ILE A 39 9.39 16.44 9.30
N ASP A 40 10.48 17.21 9.18
CA ASP A 40 10.40 18.64 8.91
C ASP A 40 9.77 18.92 7.52
N GLU A 41 10.18 18.16 6.48
CA GLU A 41 9.58 18.24 5.14
C GLU A 41 8.07 17.90 5.17
N THR A 42 7.69 16.87 5.93
CA THR A 42 6.28 16.47 6.07
C THR A 42 5.44 17.60 6.69
N ILE A 43 5.99 18.30 7.69
CA ILE A 43 5.32 19.42 8.36
C ILE A 43 5.19 20.61 7.41
N GLU A 44 6.19 20.88 6.58
CA GLU A 44 6.11 21.92 5.54
C GLU A 44 5.02 21.62 4.51
N VAL A 45 4.94 20.36 4.05
CA VAL A 45 3.89 19.90 3.13
C VAL A 45 2.52 20.02 3.79
N LEU A 46 2.37 19.59 5.05
CA LEU A 46 1.13 19.73 5.80
C LEU A 46 0.69 21.19 5.89
N ASN A 47 1.60 22.09 6.26
CA ASN A 47 1.32 23.53 6.34
C ASN A 47 0.84 24.10 5.00
N LYS A 48 1.51 23.71 3.90
CA LYS A 48 1.12 24.11 2.55
C LYS A 48 -0.30 23.61 2.21
N LYS A 49 -0.58 22.32 2.42
CA LYS A 49 -1.89 21.72 2.11
C LYS A 49 -3.02 22.32 2.95
N LEU A 50 -2.79 22.61 4.23
CA LEU A 50 -3.76 23.29 5.10
C LEU A 50 -4.10 24.70 4.59
N LYS A 51 -3.10 25.46 4.14
CA LYS A 51 -3.30 26.78 3.53
C LYS A 51 -4.05 26.70 2.20
N GLU A 52 -3.72 25.72 1.36
CA GLU A 52 -4.39 25.49 0.06
C GLU A 52 -5.85 25.10 0.22
N ALA A 53 -6.20 24.36 1.28
CA ALA A 53 -7.57 23.95 1.56
C ALA A 53 -8.50 25.13 1.85
N LYS A 54 -7.96 26.26 2.37
CA LYS A 54 -8.72 27.47 2.72
C LYS A 54 -9.92 27.22 3.66
N LEU A 55 -9.86 26.16 4.47
CA LEU A 55 -10.90 25.79 5.43
C LEU A 55 -10.66 26.34 6.84
N LEU A 56 -9.44 26.83 7.11
CA LEU A 56 -8.98 27.23 8.44
C LEU A 56 -8.35 28.61 8.39
N THR A 57 -8.42 29.32 9.51
CA THR A 57 -7.70 30.60 9.70
C THR A 57 -6.19 30.37 9.85
N GLU A 58 -5.37 31.38 9.56
CA GLU A 58 -3.91 31.29 9.73
C GLU A 58 -3.52 30.92 11.17
N LYS A 59 -4.28 31.41 12.16
CA LYS A 59 -4.07 31.09 13.58
C LYS A 59 -4.28 29.60 13.85
N GLN A 60 -5.39 29.02 13.37
CA GLN A 60 -5.68 27.59 13.53
C GLN A 60 -4.64 26.72 12.82
N ILE A 61 -4.20 27.12 11.62
CA ILE A 61 -3.13 26.40 10.89
C ILE A 61 -1.85 26.41 11.72
N LYS A 62 -1.46 27.56 12.27
CA LYS A 62 -0.26 27.67 13.12
C LYS A 62 -0.36 26.76 14.35
N GLU A 63 -1.50 26.76 15.03
CA GLU A 63 -1.75 25.89 16.20
C GLU A 63 -1.61 24.41 15.84
N ILE A 64 -2.23 23.96 14.73
CA ILE A 64 -2.12 22.57 14.26
C ILE A 64 -0.67 22.20 13.96
N ILE A 65 0.07 23.08 13.29
CA ILE A 65 1.48 22.83 12.95
C ILE A 65 2.35 22.73 14.19
N GLU A 66 2.19 23.62 15.16
CA GLU A 66 2.96 23.58 16.40
C GLU A 66 2.63 22.34 17.25
N LEU A 67 1.34 21.97 17.35
CA LEU A 67 0.93 20.72 18.02
C LEU A 67 1.47 19.48 17.30
N THR A 68 1.45 19.47 15.97
CA THR A 68 2.00 18.37 15.17
C THR A 68 3.50 18.23 15.43
N LYS A 69 4.26 19.34 15.38
CA LYS A 69 5.70 19.37 15.71
C LYS A 69 5.96 18.80 17.11
N LEU A 70 5.16 19.21 18.09
CA LEU A 70 5.29 18.74 19.46
C LEU A 70 5.14 17.21 19.54
N ILE A 71 4.09 16.67 18.93
CA ILE A 71 3.78 15.24 18.94
C ILE A 71 4.90 14.43 18.27
N VAL A 72 5.36 14.86 17.09
CA VAL A 72 6.35 14.08 16.33
C VAL A 72 7.77 14.21 16.87
N LYS A 73 8.15 15.35 17.48
CA LYS A 73 9.50 15.55 18.04
C LYS A 73 9.67 14.97 19.45
N GLN A 74 8.58 14.77 20.19
CA GLN A 74 8.61 14.16 21.53
C GLN A 74 8.37 12.65 21.48
N ASN A 75 9.04 11.98 20.55
CA ASN A 75 8.91 10.55 20.37
C ASN A 75 10.05 9.80 21.10
N TYR A 76 9.79 9.45 22.35
CA TYR A 76 10.72 8.73 23.22
C TYR A 76 10.22 7.31 23.48
N PHE A 77 11.15 6.35 23.51
CA PHE A 77 10.85 4.97 23.91
C PHE A 77 11.98 4.40 24.75
N GLN A 78 11.67 3.38 25.55
CA GLN A 78 12.63 2.69 26.40
C GLN A 78 12.89 1.29 25.86
N PHE A 79 14.17 0.91 25.75
CA PHE A 79 14.58 -0.44 25.40
C PHE A 79 15.76 -0.87 26.28
N ASN A 80 15.66 -2.03 26.92
CA ASN A 80 16.65 -2.54 27.89
C ASN A 80 17.04 -1.52 28.97
N GLY A 81 16.06 -0.79 29.50
CA GLY A 81 16.29 0.22 30.54
C GLY A 81 16.82 1.57 30.01
N ILE A 82 17.26 1.65 28.75
CA ILE A 82 17.83 2.86 28.14
C ILE A 82 16.72 3.61 27.39
N PHE A 83 16.68 4.93 27.57
CA PHE A 83 15.78 5.81 26.85
C PHE A 83 16.41 6.27 25.53
N TYR A 84 15.62 6.18 24.46
CA TYR A 84 15.98 6.62 23.12
C TYR A 84 14.99 7.69 22.65
N GLN A 85 15.48 8.64 21.88
CA GLN A 85 14.66 9.59 21.14
C GLN A 85 14.75 9.25 19.65
N GLN A 86 13.60 9.15 19.00
CA GLN A 86 13.54 8.99 17.56
C GLN A 86 13.67 10.38 16.90
N ASN A 87 14.83 10.63 16.27
CA ASN A 87 15.13 11.91 15.61
C ASN A 87 14.49 12.04 14.22
N GLU A 88 14.32 10.92 13.52
CA GLU A 88 13.76 10.85 12.16
C GLU A 88 12.66 9.78 12.09
N GLY A 89 11.72 9.97 11.18
CA GLY A 89 10.57 9.09 11.05
C GLY A 89 9.44 9.38 12.04
N LEU A 90 8.41 8.56 11.94
CA LEU A 90 7.16 8.66 12.65
C LEU A 90 7.01 7.44 13.57
N ALA A 91 6.52 7.67 14.79
CA ALA A 91 6.24 6.59 15.74
C ALA A 91 5.26 5.57 15.13
N MET A 92 5.66 4.31 15.06
CA MET A 92 4.73 3.23 14.73
C MET A 92 3.66 3.13 15.82
N GLY A 93 2.39 3.00 15.42
CA GLY A 93 1.26 2.95 16.35
C GLY A 93 0.75 4.32 16.82
N SER A 94 1.42 5.43 16.50
CA SER A 94 0.86 6.74 16.75
C SER A 94 -0.32 7.04 15.80
N PRO A 95 -1.45 7.55 16.32
CA PRO A 95 -2.65 7.82 15.51
C PRO A 95 -2.43 8.80 14.34
N ILE A 96 -1.44 9.69 14.44
CA ILE A 96 -1.16 10.70 13.41
C ILE A 96 -0.14 10.23 12.36
N SER A 97 0.67 9.20 12.67
CA SER A 97 1.77 8.76 11.81
C SER A 97 1.29 8.31 10.43
N SER A 98 0.18 7.57 10.35
CA SER A 98 -0.38 7.12 9.08
C SER A 98 -0.80 8.29 8.19
N ILE A 99 -1.39 9.32 8.78
CA ILE A 99 -1.82 10.53 8.04
C ILE A 99 -0.60 11.31 7.56
N LEU A 100 0.42 11.48 8.41
CA LEU A 100 1.63 12.23 8.05
C LEU A 100 2.44 11.51 6.96
N SER A 101 2.62 10.19 7.06
CA SER A 101 3.27 9.41 6.00
C SER A 101 2.50 9.53 4.69
N GLU A 102 1.17 9.51 4.74
CA GLU A 102 0.33 9.64 3.56
C GLU A 102 0.45 11.02 2.91
N ILE A 103 0.50 12.09 3.70
CA ILE A 103 0.69 13.47 3.20
C ILE A 103 2.04 13.60 2.49
N PHE A 104 3.11 13.12 3.11
CA PHE A 104 4.44 13.16 2.53
C PHE A 104 4.52 12.38 1.21
N LEU A 105 4.07 11.12 1.22
CA LEU A 105 4.14 10.27 0.03
C LEU A 105 3.29 10.81 -1.11
N GLN A 106 2.08 11.31 -0.85
CA GLN A 106 1.25 11.90 -1.91
C GLN A 106 1.92 13.11 -2.56
N ASP A 107 2.58 13.97 -1.78
CA ASP A 107 3.27 15.14 -2.31
C ASP A 107 4.51 14.74 -3.13
N LEU A 108 5.29 13.76 -2.66
CA LEU A 108 6.44 13.21 -3.36
C LEU A 108 6.02 12.53 -4.68
N GLU A 109 5.00 11.67 -4.64
CA GLU A 109 4.44 11.00 -5.81
C GLU A 109 3.93 12.00 -6.84
N GLU A 110 3.12 12.97 -6.41
CA GLU A 110 2.52 13.98 -7.30
C GLU A 110 3.58 14.86 -7.97
N LYS A 111 4.60 15.31 -7.23
CA LYS A 111 5.60 16.26 -7.77
C LYS A 111 6.73 15.60 -8.54
N LYS A 112 7.12 14.38 -8.15
CA LYS A 112 8.37 13.76 -8.62
C LYS A 112 8.14 12.50 -9.45
N ILE A 113 7.10 11.71 -9.17
CA ILE A 113 6.92 10.41 -9.83
C ILE A 113 5.88 10.50 -10.96
N LEU A 114 4.74 11.13 -10.67
CA LEU A 114 3.57 11.10 -11.56
C LEU A 114 3.49 12.33 -12.46
N ASN A 115 4.26 13.38 -12.16
CA ASN A 115 4.39 14.56 -13.01
C ASN A 115 5.85 14.96 -13.17
N ASN A 116 6.10 15.80 -14.18
CA ASN A 116 7.35 16.55 -14.35
C ASN A 116 8.63 15.70 -14.44
N ASN A 117 8.54 14.49 -14.99
CA ASN A 117 9.71 13.66 -15.27
C ASN A 117 9.53 12.88 -16.57
N LYS A 118 10.65 12.38 -17.14
CA LYS A 118 10.64 11.66 -18.42
C LYS A 118 10.00 10.27 -18.37
N TYR A 119 9.77 9.71 -17.19
CA TYR A 119 9.24 8.35 -17.00
C TYR A 119 7.72 8.33 -16.80
N CYS A 120 7.09 9.44 -16.40
CA CYS A 120 5.66 9.47 -16.07
C CYS A 120 4.77 9.05 -17.24
N ASN A 121 5.16 9.34 -18.49
CA ASN A 121 4.41 8.96 -19.69
C ASN A 121 4.35 7.44 -19.93
N ASN A 122 5.24 6.67 -19.30
CA ASN A 122 5.23 5.22 -19.38
C ASN A 122 4.42 4.58 -18.25
N ILE A 123 4.00 5.35 -17.24
CA ILE A 123 3.17 4.85 -16.15
C ILE A 123 1.71 4.84 -16.64
N ILE A 124 1.16 3.65 -16.86
CA ILE A 124 -0.24 3.48 -17.27
C ILE A 124 -1.16 3.65 -16.06
N TYR A 125 -0.77 3.07 -14.93
CA TYR A 125 -1.36 3.37 -13.64
C TYR A 125 -0.34 3.19 -12.51
N TRP A 126 -0.61 3.86 -11.40
CA TRP A 126 0.14 3.80 -10.15
C TRP A 126 -0.84 3.85 -8.99
N TRP A 127 -0.94 2.79 -8.21
CA TRP A 127 -1.85 2.71 -7.06
C TRP A 127 -1.10 2.26 -5.81
N ARG A 128 -1.10 3.11 -4.79
CA ARG A 128 -0.42 2.83 -3.51
C ARG A 128 -1.39 2.39 -2.42
N TYR A 129 -1.01 1.33 -1.69
CA TYR A 129 -1.57 0.92 -0.41
C TYR A 129 -0.50 1.07 0.67
N VAL A 130 -0.58 2.13 1.49
CA VAL A 130 0.43 2.46 2.51
C VAL A 130 1.83 2.62 1.89
N ASP A 131 2.71 1.64 2.04
CA ASP A 131 4.09 1.55 1.54
C ASP A 131 4.22 0.74 0.25
N ASN A 132 3.22 -0.08 -0.06
CA ASN A 132 3.18 -0.94 -1.24
C ASN A 132 2.53 -0.22 -2.42
N VAL A 133 3.08 -0.35 -3.61
CA VAL A 133 2.60 0.24 -4.85
C VAL A 133 2.45 -0.84 -5.90
N ILE A 134 1.33 -0.83 -6.63
CA ILE A 134 1.19 -1.57 -7.88
C ILE A 134 1.23 -0.60 -9.06
N CYS A 135 2.01 -0.94 -10.07
CA CYS A 135 2.23 -0.12 -11.25
C CYS A 135 2.13 -0.99 -12.52
N LEU A 136 1.45 -0.48 -13.54
CA LEU A 136 1.54 -1.01 -14.89
C LEU A 136 2.41 -0.06 -15.70
N TYR A 137 3.59 -0.53 -16.08
CA TYR A 137 4.60 0.30 -16.73
C TYR A 137 4.80 -0.13 -18.18
N LYS A 138 4.75 0.83 -19.12
CA LYS A 138 5.07 0.61 -20.53
C LYS A 138 6.59 0.50 -20.71
N GLY A 139 7.10 -0.71 -20.57
CA GLY A 139 8.51 -1.02 -20.72
C GLY A 139 8.83 -2.43 -20.23
N ASN A 140 10.00 -2.93 -20.61
CA ASN A 140 10.57 -4.19 -20.18
C ASN A 140 11.34 -4.04 -18.85
N THR A 141 11.86 -5.17 -18.35
CA THR A 141 12.66 -5.25 -17.13
C THR A 141 13.79 -4.23 -17.06
N ARG A 142 14.52 -3.98 -18.16
CA ARG A 142 15.62 -3.00 -18.16
C ARG A 142 15.10 -1.58 -17.93
N GLN A 143 13.99 -1.22 -18.55
CA GLN A 143 13.39 0.11 -18.38
C GLN A 143 12.81 0.28 -16.97
N ILE A 144 12.25 -0.78 -16.38
CA ILE A 144 11.81 -0.78 -14.98
C ILE A 144 13.00 -0.59 -14.03
N ASN A 145 14.12 -1.28 -14.22
CA ASN A 145 15.29 -1.09 -13.35
C ASN A 145 15.86 0.34 -13.44
N ILE A 146 15.82 0.96 -14.63
CA ILE A 146 16.20 2.38 -14.80
C ILE A 146 15.22 3.28 -14.04
N PHE A 147 13.93 2.95 -14.08
CA PHE A 147 12.90 3.69 -13.36
C PHE A 147 13.02 3.52 -11.84
N GLU A 148 13.32 2.33 -11.33
CA GLU A 148 13.64 2.10 -9.91
C GLU A 148 14.84 2.93 -9.46
N ASN A 149 15.93 2.92 -10.25
CA ASN A 149 17.09 3.77 -9.95
C ASN A 149 16.72 5.25 -9.90
N TYR A 150 15.79 5.69 -10.75
CA TYR A 150 15.25 7.04 -10.67
C TYR A 150 14.45 7.25 -9.38
N LEU A 151 13.53 6.35 -9.02
CA LEU A 151 12.74 6.42 -7.78
C LEU A 151 13.66 6.55 -6.55
N ASN A 152 14.71 5.74 -6.48
CA ASN A 152 15.71 5.76 -5.42
C ASN A 152 16.65 6.97 -5.44
N SER A 153 16.64 7.76 -6.53
CA SER A 153 17.35 9.04 -6.61
C SER A 153 16.51 10.24 -6.18
N ILE A 154 15.19 10.09 -6.05
CA ILE A 154 14.26 11.21 -5.77
C ILE A 154 14.51 11.79 -4.38
N HIS A 155 14.73 10.94 -3.38
CA HIS A 155 14.82 11.36 -1.99
C HIS A 155 15.75 10.44 -1.21
N LYS A 156 16.71 11.02 -0.47
CA LYS A 156 17.76 10.26 0.23
C LYS A 156 17.23 9.27 1.25
N SER A 157 16.14 9.61 1.93
CA SER A 157 15.56 8.76 2.97
C SER A 157 14.67 7.65 2.41
N ILE A 158 14.19 7.76 1.17
CA ILE A 158 13.20 6.83 0.61
C ILE A 158 13.89 5.84 -0.31
N GLU A 159 13.76 4.57 0.00
CA GLU A 159 14.26 3.47 -0.82
C GLU A 159 13.10 2.56 -1.21
N PHE A 160 12.92 2.41 -2.52
CA PHE A 160 12.01 1.46 -3.14
C PHE A 160 12.74 0.18 -3.49
N THR A 161 12.08 -0.94 -3.22
CA THR A 161 12.40 -2.25 -3.83
C THR A 161 11.37 -2.60 -4.87
N THR A 162 11.80 -3.26 -5.94
CA THR A 162 10.92 -3.66 -7.04
C THR A 162 10.72 -5.17 -7.08
N GLU A 163 9.48 -5.60 -7.27
CA GLU A 163 9.17 -6.92 -7.82
C GLU A 163 8.55 -6.76 -9.21
N ILE A 164 9.02 -7.57 -10.15
CA ILE A 164 8.55 -7.56 -11.54
C ILE A 164 7.73 -8.83 -11.75
N GLU A 165 6.64 -8.72 -12.51
CA GLU A 165 5.82 -9.87 -12.84
C GLU A 165 6.66 -11.04 -13.41
N THR A 166 6.22 -12.25 -13.08
CA THR A 166 6.78 -13.48 -13.65
C THR A 166 5.66 -14.25 -14.32
N LYS A 167 5.88 -14.72 -15.56
CA LYS A 167 4.84 -15.38 -16.37
C LYS A 167 3.55 -14.54 -16.43
N ASN A 168 3.67 -13.23 -16.70
CA ASN A 168 2.57 -12.26 -16.75
C ASN A 168 1.73 -12.14 -15.46
N SER A 169 2.27 -12.57 -14.32
CA SER A 169 1.57 -12.59 -13.04
C SER A 169 2.41 -11.92 -11.95
N ILE A 170 1.76 -11.18 -11.07
CA ILE A 170 2.38 -10.60 -9.88
C ILE A 170 1.46 -10.76 -8.67
N ASN A 171 2.04 -10.92 -7.49
CA ASN A 171 1.28 -10.90 -6.24
C ASN A 171 1.28 -9.48 -5.67
N TYR A 172 0.12 -8.99 -5.25
CA TYR A 172 -0.02 -7.69 -4.63
C TYR A 172 -1.16 -7.72 -3.61
N LEU A 173 -0.87 -7.30 -2.37
CA LEU A 173 -1.75 -7.51 -1.22
C LEU A 173 -2.11 -9.00 -1.08
N ASP A 174 -3.39 -9.34 -1.11
CA ASP A 174 -3.93 -10.70 -1.07
C ASP A 174 -4.44 -11.17 -2.43
N LEU A 175 -3.92 -10.61 -3.53
CA LEU A 175 -4.23 -11.00 -4.90
C LEU A 175 -3.02 -11.50 -5.66
N THR A 176 -3.28 -12.45 -6.56
CA THR A 176 -2.47 -12.68 -7.76
C THR A 176 -3.16 -11.99 -8.92
N ILE A 177 -2.48 -11.04 -9.56
CA ILE A 177 -2.96 -10.29 -10.72
C ILE A 177 -2.24 -10.85 -11.95
N THR A 178 -3.00 -11.38 -12.90
CA THR A 178 -2.48 -12.00 -14.13
C THR A 178 -2.94 -11.19 -15.34
N LYS A 179 -2.03 -10.91 -16.27
CA LYS A 179 -2.37 -10.32 -17.56
C LYS A 179 -2.75 -11.42 -18.54
N GLN A 180 -3.98 -11.38 -19.05
CA GLN A 180 -4.47 -12.32 -20.05
C GLN A 180 -5.40 -11.62 -21.02
N ASN A 181 -5.22 -11.82 -22.33
CA ASN A 181 -6.04 -11.22 -23.39
C ASN A 181 -6.23 -9.69 -23.21
N ASN A 182 -5.14 -8.98 -22.91
CA ASN A 182 -5.11 -7.53 -22.63
C ASN A 182 -5.97 -7.07 -21.43
N LYS A 183 -6.33 -7.98 -20.52
CA LYS A 183 -7.11 -7.67 -19.30
C LYS A 183 -6.44 -8.22 -18.05
N HIS A 184 -6.80 -7.66 -16.90
CA HIS A 184 -6.41 -8.16 -15.59
C HIS A 184 -7.36 -9.24 -15.13
N ASN A 185 -6.81 -10.42 -14.85
CA ASN A 185 -7.48 -11.50 -14.15
C ASN A 185 -7.00 -11.55 -12.71
N PHE A 186 -7.91 -11.86 -11.79
CA PHE A 186 -7.64 -11.84 -10.36
C PHE A 186 -7.85 -13.23 -9.76
N LYS A 187 -7.04 -13.53 -8.74
CA LYS A 187 -7.13 -14.72 -7.90
C LYS A 187 -6.73 -14.36 -6.48
N ILE A 188 -7.29 -15.04 -5.47
CA ILE A 188 -6.82 -14.90 -4.08
C ILE A 188 -5.42 -15.46 -3.93
N TYR A 189 -4.50 -14.64 -3.43
CA TYR A 189 -3.15 -15.06 -3.09
C TYR A 189 -3.07 -15.39 -1.59
N LYS A 190 -2.40 -16.50 -1.29
CA LYS A 190 -2.05 -16.92 0.06
C LYS A 190 -0.54 -17.10 0.12
N LYS A 191 0.10 -16.53 1.14
CA LYS A 191 1.55 -16.71 1.32
C LYS A 191 1.84 -18.19 1.57
N PRO A 192 2.98 -18.74 1.10
CA PRO A 192 3.36 -20.12 1.36
C PRO A 192 3.44 -20.50 2.84
N THR A 193 3.63 -19.50 3.72
CA THR A 193 3.69 -19.66 5.17
C THR A 193 2.34 -19.62 5.87
N GLN A 194 1.24 -19.41 5.14
CA GLN A 194 -0.10 -19.38 5.72
C GLN A 194 -0.52 -20.78 6.17
N SER A 195 -0.78 -20.95 7.47
CA SER A 195 -1.12 -22.25 8.09
C SER A 195 -2.62 -22.59 8.03
N ASP A 196 -3.43 -21.71 7.46
CA ASP A 196 -4.91 -21.80 7.43
C ASP A 196 -5.56 -21.99 8.82
N GLN A 197 -4.83 -21.67 9.89
CA GLN A 197 -5.31 -21.80 11.27
C GLN A 197 -6.35 -20.73 11.58
N ILE A 198 -7.46 -21.18 12.15
CA ILE A 198 -8.56 -20.34 12.62
C ILE A 198 -8.91 -20.65 14.07
N ILE A 199 -9.72 -19.79 14.69
CA ILE A 199 -10.18 -20.00 16.07
C ILE A 199 -11.01 -21.30 16.13
N ASN A 200 -10.56 -22.24 16.96
CA ASN A 200 -11.25 -23.52 17.14
C ASN A 200 -12.70 -23.32 17.62
N ASN A 201 -13.65 -24.02 17.00
CA ASN A 201 -15.07 -23.90 17.33
C ASN A 201 -15.40 -24.24 18.79
N LYS A 202 -14.64 -25.16 19.41
CA LYS A 202 -14.80 -25.56 20.83
C LYS A 202 -14.19 -24.57 21.82
N SER A 203 -13.43 -23.57 21.36
CA SER A 203 -12.88 -22.54 22.25
C SER A 203 -13.99 -21.68 22.86
N TYR A 204 -13.73 -21.02 23.99
CA TYR A 204 -14.72 -20.17 24.67
C TYR A 204 -14.87 -18.76 24.05
N HIS A 205 -14.40 -18.56 22.81
CA HIS A 205 -14.53 -17.28 22.12
C HIS A 205 -15.97 -17.03 21.65
N PRO A 206 -16.42 -15.76 21.58
CA PRO A 206 -17.69 -15.39 20.98
C PRO A 206 -17.86 -15.95 19.56
N GLY A 207 -19.07 -16.38 19.21
CA GLY A 207 -19.38 -16.93 17.88
C GLY A 207 -19.06 -15.96 16.74
N SER A 208 -19.21 -14.65 16.97
CA SER A 208 -18.85 -13.61 16.00
C SER A 208 -17.35 -13.61 15.65
N GLN A 209 -16.47 -13.82 16.62
CA GLN A 209 -15.02 -13.89 16.39
C GLN A 209 -14.63 -15.15 15.63
N LYS A 210 -15.26 -16.28 15.95
CA LYS A 210 -15.07 -17.55 15.22
C LYS A 210 -15.51 -17.43 13.76
N MET A 211 -16.63 -16.74 13.51
CA MET A 211 -17.17 -16.57 12.16
C MET A 211 -16.46 -15.46 11.36
N ALA A 212 -15.74 -14.54 12.02
CA ALA A 212 -15.10 -13.39 11.37
C ALA A 212 -14.16 -13.80 10.22
N ALA A 213 -13.38 -14.86 10.39
CA ALA A 213 -12.50 -15.38 9.35
C ALA A 213 -13.28 -15.85 8.12
N PHE A 214 -14.34 -16.65 8.32
CA PHE A 214 -15.19 -17.13 7.22
C PHE A 214 -15.96 -16.00 6.54
N ASN A 215 -16.45 -15.03 7.30
CA ASN A 215 -17.09 -13.84 6.75
C ASN A 215 -16.11 -13.06 5.87
N SER A 216 -14.87 -12.88 6.31
CA SER A 216 -13.82 -12.22 5.53
C SER A 216 -13.47 -13.00 4.25
N MET A 217 -13.26 -14.32 4.35
CA MET A 217 -12.98 -15.18 3.19
C MET A 217 -14.14 -15.18 2.19
N THR A 218 -15.38 -15.32 2.66
CA THR A 218 -16.59 -15.30 1.83
C THR A 218 -16.80 -13.94 1.18
N HIS A 219 -16.58 -12.85 1.93
CA HIS A 219 -16.66 -11.51 1.38
C HIS A 219 -15.66 -11.30 0.24
N ARG A 220 -14.42 -11.79 0.38
CA ARG A 220 -13.41 -11.73 -0.70
C ARG A 220 -13.81 -12.59 -1.89
N LEU A 221 -14.25 -13.83 -1.65
CA LEU A 221 -14.72 -14.75 -2.68
C LEU A 221 -15.83 -14.13 -3.55
N ILE A 222 -16.77 -13.41 -2.94
CA ILE A 222 -17.91 -12.79 -3.65
C ILE A 222 -17.50 -11.51 -4.40
N ASN A 223 -16.64 -10.67 -3.80
CA ASN A 223 -16.37 -9.35 -4.34
C ASN A 223 -15.21 -9.29 -5.35
N ILE A 224 -14.36 -10.31 -5.40
CA ILE A 224 -13.24 -10.35 -6.34
C ILE A 224 -13.69 -11.11 -7.61
N PRO A 225 -13.63 -10.49 -8.79
CA PRO A 225 -14.05 -11.09 -10.05
C PRO A 225 -13.02 -12.12 -10.53
N MET A 226 -13.11 -13.31 -9.95
CA MET A 226 -12.30 -14.46 -10.34
C MET A 226 -12.95 -15.22 -11.49
N ASN A 227 -12.15 -15.97 -12.24
CA ASN A 227 -12.70 -16.96 -13.16
C ASN A 227 -13.38 -18.10 -12.39
N LYS A 228 -14.17 -18.92 -13.10
CA LYS A 228 -14.95 -20.00 -12.49
C LYS A 228 -14.09 -21.03 -11.75
N GLU A 229 -12.92 -21.34 -12.28
CA GLU A 229 -12.02 -22.34 -11.70
C GLU A 229 -11.41 -21.84 -10.38
N ASP A 230 -10.86 -20.63 -10.37
CA ASP A 230 -10.27 -20.01 -9.18
C ASP A 230 -11.33 -19.77 -8.08
N TYR A 231 -12.55 -19.38 -8.47
CA TYR A 231 -13.68 -19.27 -7.55
C TYR A 231 -14.01 -20.61 -6.87
N LEU A 232 -14.07 -21.70 -7.64
CA LEU A 232 -14.33 -23.04 -7.11
C LEU A 232 -13.20 -23.53 -6.20
N ASN A 233 -11.94 -23.27 -6.59
CA ASN A 233 -10.77 -23.62 -5.79
C ASN A 233 -10.77 -22.91 -4.44
N GLU A 234 -11.04 -21.60 -4.42
CA GLU A 234 -11.13 -20.83 -3.17
C GLU A 234 -12.34 -21.29 -2.33
N THR A 235 -13.49 -21.57 -2.96
CA THR A 235 -14.66 -22.13 -2.27
C THR A 235 -14.35 -23.46 -1.57
N ASN A 236 -13.65 -24.36 -2.27
CA ASN A 236 -13.25 -25.65 -1.71
C ASN A 236 -12.25 -25.47 -0.57
N THR A 237 -11.36 -24.50 -0.68
CA THR A 237 -10.41 -24.19 0.38
C THR A 237 -11.12 -23.66 1.63
N ILE A 238 -12.09 -22.77 1.48
CA ILE A 238 -12.90 -22.27 2.61
C ILE A 238 -13.66 -23.42 3.29
N LYS A 239 -14.25 -24.33 2.51
CA LYS A 239 -14.92 -25.52 3.05
C LYS A 239 -13.95 -26.43 3.80
N TYR A 240 -12.76 -26.67 3.25
CA TYR A 240 -11.73 -27.46 3.90
C TYR A 240 -11.35 -26.87 5.27
N ILE A 241 -11.12 -25.56 5.33
CA ILE A 241 -10.82 -24.85 6.58
C ILE A 241 -11.98 -24.94 7.59
N ALA A 242 -13.23 -24.90 7.11
CA ALA A 242 -14.41 -25.05 7.97
C ALA A 242 -14.58 -26.43 8.60
N HIS A 243 -13.94 -27.45 8.03
CA HIS A 243 -14.00 -28.83 8.51
C HIS A 243 -12.82 -29.22 9.43
N GLN A 244 -11.81 -28.34 9.60
CA GLN A 244 -10.72 -28.53 10.57
C GLN A 244 -11.18 -28.25 12.01
#